data_AF-A0A5S5DIW3-F1
#
_entry.id   AF-A0A5S5DIW3-F1
#
_cell.length_a   1.000
_cell.length_b   1.000
_cell.length_c   1.000
_cell.angle_alpha   90.00
_cell.angle_beta   90.00
_cell.angle_gamma   90.00
#
_symmetry.space_group_name_H-M   'P 1'
#
loop_
_entity.id
_entity.type
_entity.pdbx_description
1 polymer ?
#
loop_
_entity_poly.entity_id
_entity_poly.type
_entity_poly.pdbx_seq_one_letter_code
_entity_poly.pdbx_strand_id
1 'polypeptide(L)'
;MKRLNLKSVVAALTVAIAGIGLVLASIEKTDKHVEVQPSEPALFWHEVDENGFIGPLQNLDASVPQTKSESMPGGSKQITDCNDATTNPCLRGYDTPQNVGDPAGTPPNADYSINRN
;
A
#
# COMPACT_ATOMS: atom_id res chain seq x y z
N MET A 1 -33.50 -49.02 53.59
CA MET A 1 -34.57 -48.11 54.11
C MET A 1 -33.86 -46.82 54.53
N LYS A 2 -34.17 -45.56 54.16
CA LYS A 2 -35.33 -44.77 53.68
C LYS A 2 -34.76 -43.60 52.83
N ARG A 3 -35.26 -43.35 51.60
CA ARG A 3 -36.14 -42.21 51.13
C ARG A 3 -35.47 -40.82 51.07
N LEU A 4 -35.24 -40.29 49.84
CA LEU A 4 -35.99 -39.21 49.12
C LEU A 4 -35.65 -37.79 49.66
N ASN A 5 -35.23 -36.76 48.91
CA ASN A 5 -35.75 -36.09 47.70
C ASN A 5 -34.62 -35.18 47.13
N LEU A 6 -34.28 -35.12 45.84
CA LEU A 6 -34.96 -34.52 44.67
C LEU A 6 -35.05 -32.97 44.68
N LYS A 7 -34.48 -32.37 43.60
CA LYS A 7 -34.83 -31.12 42.89
C LYS A 7 -33.95 -29.88 43.10
N SER A 8 -33.19 -29.53 42.04
CA SER A 8 -33.30 -28.25 41.27
C SER A 8 -32.10 -28.12 40.32
N VAL A 9 -32.13 -27.62 39.07
CA VAL A 9 -33.10 -26.99 38.14
C VAL A 9 -32.32 -26.99 36.78
N VAL A 10 -32.73 -27.68 35.70
CA VAL A 10 -33.56 -27.21 34.54
C VAL A 10 -32.97 -25.92 33.89
N ALA A 11 -32.75 -25.75 32.58
CA ALA A 11 -33.37 -26.30 31.39
C ALA A 11 -32.44 -26.16 30.17
N ALA A 12 -32.50 -27.14 29.27
CA ALA A 12 -32.22 -26.95 27.85
C ALA A 12 -33.43 -26.28 27.20
N LEU A 13 -33.21 -25.31 26.31
CA LEU A 13 -34.22 -24.88 25.35
C LEU A 13 -33.58 -24.77 23.96
N THR A 14 -33.73 -25.84 23.19
CA THR A 14 -33.62 -25.85 21.73
C THR A 14 -34.85 -25.19 21.14
N VAL A 15 -34.68 -24.20 20.27
CA VAL A 15 -35.72 -23.75 19.36
C VAL A 15 -35.16 -23.79 17.94
N ALA A 16 -35.55 -24.83 17.21
CA ALA A 16 -35.43 -24.89 15.75
C ALA A 16 -36.66 -24.19 15.16
N ILE A 17 -36.45 -23.22 14.28
CA ILE A 17 -37.50 -22.69 13.41
C ILE A 17 -37.04 -22.94 11.98
N ALA A 18 -37.62 -23.97 11.37
CA ALA A 18 -37.67 -24.13 9.94
C ALA A 18 -38.66 -23.12 9.37
N GLY A 19 -38.20 -22.30 8.43
CA GLY A 19 -39.03 -21.36 7.69
C GLY A 19 -38.37 -21.07 6.34
N ILE A 20 -38.83 -21.77 5.31
CA ILE A 20 -38.43 -21.56 3.93
C ILE A 20 -38.97 -20.21 3.47
N GLY A 21 -38.09 -19.26 3.21
CA GLY A 21 -38.37 -18.02 2.49
C GLY A 21 -37.40 -17.88 1.34
N LEU A 22 -37.80 -18.35 0.16
CA LEU A 22 -37.04 -18.17 -1.07
C LEU A 22 -37.20 -16.70 -1.51
N VAL A 23 -36.15 -15.89 -1.39
CA VAL A 23 -36.03 -14.62 -2.11
C VAL A 23 -34.73 -14.66 -2.92
N LEU A 24 -34.87 -15.03 -4.19
CA LEU A 24 -33.88 -14.79 -5.24
C LEU A 24 -34.06 -13.35 -5.73
N ALA A 25 -33.10 -12.47 -5.40
CA ALA A 25 -32.78 -11.17 -6.04
C ALA A 25 -31.96 -10.39 -5.00
N SER A 26 -30.76 -9.87 -5.21
CA SER A 26 -30.01 -9.58 -6.42
C SER A 26 -28.52 -9.62 -6.11
N ILE A 27 -27.77 -9.86 -7.17
CA ILE A 27 -26.32 -9.69 -7.26
C ILE A 27 -25.98 -8.25 -6.86
N GLU A 28 -25.35 -8.06 -5.72
CA GLU A 28 -24.25 -7.11 -5.63
C GLU A 28 -23.02 -7.95 -5.31
N LYS A 29 -22.44 -8.52 -6.38
CA LYS A 29 -20.99 -8.47 -6.48
C LYS A 29 -20.67 -7.02 -6.19
N THR A 30 -20.21 -6.72 -4.99
CA THR A 30 -19.27 -5.63 -4.83
C THR A 30 -18.12 -6.07 -5.73
N ASP A 31 -18.21 -5.73 -7.02
CA ASP A 31 -17.08 -5.28 -7.78
C ASP A 31 -16.47 -4.21 -6.87
N LYS A 32 -15.65 -4.67 -5.92
CA LYS A 32 -14.46 -3.93 -5.58
C LYS A 32 -13.86 -3.78 -6.95
N HIS A 33 -14.13 -2.61 -7.54
CA HIS A 33 -13.27 -2.04 -8.53
C HIS A 33 -11.94 -2.08 -7.81
N VAL A 34 -11.21 -3.19 -8.00
CA VAL A 34 -9.78 -3.21 -7.89
C VAL A 34 -9.47 -2.26 -9.02
N GLU A 35 -9.45 -0.97 -8.66
CA GLU A 35 -8.76 0.02 -9.42
C GLU A 35 -7.40 -0.63 -9.53
N VAL A 36 -7.16 -1.24 -10.70
CA VAL A 36 -5.85 -1.75 -11.06
C VAL A 36 -5.09 -0.45 -11.19
N GLN A 37 -4.63 0.08 -10.05
CA GLN A 37 -3.69 1.17 -10.04
C GLN A 37 -2.60 0.71 -10.99
N PRO A 38 -2.24 1.54 -11.98
CA PRO A 38 -1.08 1.26 -12.80
C PRO A 38 0.02 0.81 -11.85
N SER A 39 0.54 -0.40 -12.04
CA SER A 39 1.57 -0.91 -11.15
C SER A 39 2.74 0.07 -11.29
N GLU A 40 2.96 0.88 -10.27
CA GLU A 40 4.05 1.85 -10.26
C GLU A 40 5.36 1.12 -10.60
N PRO A 41 6.22 1.69 -11.45
CA PRO A 41 7.51 1.09 -11.71
C PRO A 41 8.32 1.03 -10.43
N ALA A 42 9.04 -0.07 -10.24
CA ALA A 42 10.07 -0.15 -9.21
C ALA A 42 11.33 0.55 -9.76
N LEU A 43 11.86 1.53 -9.03
CA LEU A 43 12.94 2.40 -9.48
C LEU A 43 14.10 2.47 -8.48
N PHE A 44 15.27 2.87 -8.99
CA PHE A 44 16.42 3.30 -8.22
C PHE A 44 16.34 4.81 -8.01
N TRP A 45 16.14 5.24 -6.77
CA TRP A 45 15.90 6.62 -6.38
C TRP A 45 17.19 7.30 -5.98
N HIS A 46 17.53 8.35 -6.71
CA HIS A 46 18.66 9.21 -6.42
C HIS A 46 18.19 10.58 -5.95
N GLU A 47 18.94 11.20 -5.05
CA GLU A 47 18.77 12.63 -4.76
C GLU A 47 18.98 13.47 -6.03
N VAL A 48 18.30 14.60 -6.11
CA VAL A 48 18.60 15.65 -7.09
C VAL A 48 19.10 16.87 -6.33
N ASP A 49 20.33 17.26 -6.61
CA ASP A 49 20.94 18.43 -5.98
C ASP A 49 20.32 19.75 -6.49
N GLU A 50 20.71 20.87 -5.88
CA GLU A 50 20.19 22.20 -6.23
C GLU A 50 20.56 22.65 -7.66
N ASN A 51 21.57 22.01 -8.26
CA ASN A 51 22.04 22.29 -9.61
C ASN A 51 21.42 21.35 -10.67
N GLY A 52 20.57 20.39 -10.26
CA GLY A 52 19.92 19.44 -11.16
C GLY A 52 20.78 18.21 -11.52
N PHE A 53 21.78 17.88 -10.71
CA PHE A 53 22.62 16.71 -10.88
C PHE A 53 22.20 15.57 -9.94
N ILE A 54 22.53 14.35 -10.36
CA ILE A 54 22.25 13.11 -9.64
C ILE A 54 23.14 13.04 -8.39
N GLY A 55 22.51 12.95 -7.23
CA GLY A 55 23.14 12.67 -5.94
C GLY A 55 23.18 11.18 -5.61
N PRO A 56 23.48 10.83 -4.34
CA PRO A 56 23.56 9.45 -3.89
C PRO A 56 22.25 8.67 -4.07
N LEU A 57 22.37 7.34 -4.27
CA LEU A 57 21.26 6.40 -4.25
C LEU A 57 20.66 6.29 -2.84
N GLN A 58 19.34 6.30 -2.74
CA GLN A 58 18.60 6.38 -1.48
C GLN A 58 17.79 5.13 -1.13
N ASN A 59 17.63 4.18 -2.06
CA ASN A 59 16.94 2.92 -1.77
C ASN A 59 17.51 2.25 -0.52
N LEU A 60 16.65 1.68 0.33
CA LEU A 60 17.07 0.97 1.55
C LEU A 60 18.02 -0.20 1.27
N ASP A 61 17.82 -0.87 0.12
CA ASP A 61 18.76 -1.84 -0.44
C ASP A 61 19.19 -1.36 -1.82
N ALA A 62 20.49 -1.12 -1.98
CA ALA A 62 21.07 -0.57 -3.20
C ALA A 62 20.92 -1.47 -4.44
N SER A 63 20.57 -2.75 -4.25
CA SER A 63 20.36 -3.72 -5.33
C SER A 63 18.88 -3.93 -5.69
N VAL A 64 17.95 -3.36 -4.89
CA VAL A 64 16.52 -3.61 -5.03
C VAL A 64 15.80 -2.32 -5.38
N PRO A 65 15.18 -2.22 -6.57
CA PRO A 65 14.34 -1.08 -6.91
C PRO A 65 13.07 -1.09 -6.06
N GLN A 66 12.52 0.10 -5.79
CA GLN A 66 11.32 0.29 -4.96
C GLN A 66 10.37 1.27 -5.65
N THR A 67 9.07 1.14 -5.42
CA THR A 67 8.11 2.02 -6.08
C THR A 67 8.07 3.41 -5.43
N LYS A 68 7.43 4.37 -6.10
CA LYS A 68 7.27 5.73 -5.59
C LYS A 68 6.47 5.73 -4.27
N SER A 69 5.33 5.05 -4.25
CA SER A 69 4.48 4.90 -3.07
C SER A 69 5.18 4.19 -1.90
N GLU A 70 6.06 3.21 -2.17
CA GLU A 70 6.87 2.58 -1.11
C GLU A 70 7.87 3.57 -0.47
N SER A 71 8.37 4.52 -1.26
CA SER A 71 9.45 5.45 -0.89
C SER A 71 8.98 6.71 -0.15
N MET A 72 7.73 7.12 -0.39
CA MET A 72 7.13 8.35 0.14
C MET A 72 6.69 8.21 1.61
N PRO A 73 6.39 9.34 2.30
CA PRO A 73 5.89 9.33 3.67
C PRO A 73 4.72 8.37 3.89
N GLY A 74 4.87 7.47 4.86
CA GLY A 74 3.87 6.41 5.16
C GLY A 74 4.01 5.14 4.32
N GLY A 75 4.95 5.10 3.38
CA GLY A 75 5.30 3.91 2.61
C GLY A 75 6.07 2.86 3.42
N SER A 76 6.02 1.61 2.96
CA SER A 76 6.66 0.47 3.63
C SER A 76 8.20 0.52 3.64
N LYS A 77 8.79 1.33 2.73
CA LYS A 77 10.23 1.53 2.56
C LYS A 77 10.54 3.04 2.43
N GLN A 78 9.95 3.84 3.32
CA GLN A 78 10.12 5.29 3.28
C GLN A 78 11.61 5.67 3.32
N ILE A 79 12.05 6.47 2.34
CA ILE A 79 13.44 6.98 2.21
C ILE A 79 13.51 8.50 2.16
N THR A 80 12.35 9.17 2.16
CA THR A 80 12.27 10.63 2.07
C THR A 80 11.07 11.17 2.83
N ASP A 81 11.16 12.44 3.23
CA ASP A 81 10.06 13.21 3.80
C ASP A 81 9.33 14.07 2.76
N CYS A 82 9.75 14.00 1.49
CA CYS A 82 9.15 14.71 0.37
C CYS A 82 7.77 14.13 0.03
N ASN A 83 6.76 15.00 -0.07
CA ASN A 83 5.35 14.63 -0.22
C ASN A 83 4.79 14.83 -1.64
N ASP A 84 5.64 15.16 -2.61
CA ASP A 84 5.28 15.37 -4.01
C ASP A 84 4.27 16.50 -4.28
N ALA A 85 4.23 17.54 -3.43
CA ALA A 85 3.28 18.65 -3.57
C ALA A 85 3.72 19.77 -4.53
N THR A 86 4.99 19.81 -4.92
CA THR A 86 5.54 20.86 -5.80
C THR A 86 6.11 20.28 -7.10
N THR A 87 6.71 21.14 -7.93
CA THR A 87 7.45 20.74 -9.13
C THR A 87 8.97 20.65 -8.92
N ASN A 88 9.47 20.97 -7.71
CA ASN A 88 10.90 20.94 -7.43
C ASN A 88 11.33 19.52 -7.06
N PRO A 89 12.21 18.86 -7.84
CA PRO A 89 12.57 17.47 -7.58
C PRO A 89 13.31 17.33 -6.25
N CYS A 90 12.92 16.29 -5.52
CA CYS A 90 13.59 15.82 -4.33
C CYS A 90 14.39 14.56 -4.68
N LEU A 91 13.71 13.56 -5.24
CA LEU A 91 14.31 12.35 -5.76
C LEU A 91 13.94 12.13 -7.23
N ARG A 92 14.86 11.53 -7.97
CA ARG A 92 14.65 11.05 -9.33
C ARG A 92 14.82 9.53 -9.38
N GLY A 93 13.82 8.86 -9.92
CA GLY A 93 13.82 7.42 -10.13
C GLY A 93 14.32 7.04 -11.52
N TYR A 94 15.03 5.92 -11.60
CA TYR A 94 15.56 5.34 -12.83
C TYR A 94 15.36 3.82 -12.85
N ASP A 95 15.18 3.22 -14.03
CA ASP A 95 15.04 1.76 -14.16
C ASP A 95 16.34 1.00 -13.84
N THR A 96 17.48 1.69 -13.92
CA THR A 96 18.81 1.16 -13.61
C THR A 96 19.58 2.14 -12.71
N PRO A 97 20.58 1.66 -11.94
CA PRO A 97 21.44 2.54 -11.16
C PRO A 97 22.14 3.59 -12.03
N GLN A 98 22.27 4.80 -11.53
CA GLN A 98 22.93 5.92 -12.21
C GLN A 98 24.25 6.30 -11.53
N ASN A 99 25.11 7.02 -12.25
CA ASN A 99 26.33 7.59 -11.65
C ASN A 99 26.01 8.93 -10.97
N VAL A 100 26.60 9.15 -9.81
CA VAL A 100 26.54 10.43 -9.11
C VAL A 100 27.29 11.50 -9.92
N GLY A 101 26.71 12.69 -10.03
CA GLY A 101 27.26 13.83 -10.77
C GLY A 101 26.83 13.91 -12.23
N ASP A 102 26.14 12.91 -12.77
CA ASP A 102 25.49 13.00 -14.08
C ASP A 102 24.26 13.94 -14.00
N PRO A 103 23.85 14.60 -15.10
CA PRO A 103 22.65 15.44 -15.10
C PRO A 103 21.40 14.58 -14.91
N ALA A 104 20.47 15.01 -14.03
CA ALA A 104 19.29 14.20 -13.68
C ALA A 104 18.28 14.07 -14.85
N GLY A 105 18.33 14.99 -15.81
CA GLY A 105 17.47 15.01 -16.98
C GLY A 105 16.00 15.30 -16.66
N THR A 106 15.11 15.04 -17.62
CA THR A 106 13.65 15.18 -17.47
C THR A 106 13.04 13.81 -17.19
N PRO A 107 12.12 13.67 -16.22
CA PRO A 107 11.53 12.37 -15.91
C PRO A 107 10.58 11.95 -17.05
N PRO A 108 10.49 10.66 -17.40
CA PRO A 108 9.57 10.19 -18.44
C PRO A 108 8.10 10.49 -18.14
N ASN A 109 7.71 10.38 -16.87
CA ASN A 109 6.39 10.72 -16.35
C ASN A 109 6.48 11.03 -14.84
N ALA A 110 5.33 11.32 -14.20
CA ALA A 110 5.28 11.73 -12.80
C ALA A 110 5.74 10.65 -11.81
N ASP A 111 5.66 9.36 -12.17
CA ASP A 111 6.04 8.24 -11.29
C ASP A 111 7.56 8.13 -11.13
N TYR A 112 8.33 8.77 -12.02
CA TYR A 112 9.79 8.78 -11.96
C TYR A 112 10.32 9.95 -11.13
N SER A 113 9.47 10.79 -10.55
CA SER A 113 9.90 11.91 -9.71
C SER A 113 9.15 11.92 -8.38
N ILE A 114 9.87 12.15 -7.30
CA ILE A 114 9.28 12.57 -6.02
C ILE A 114 9.71 14.02 -5.81
N ASN A 115 8.75 14.92 -5.68
CA ASN A 115 8.99 16.35 -5.55
C ASN A 115 8.86 16.82 -4.09
N ARG A 116 9.40 18.01 -3.82
CA ARG A 116 9.38 18.64 -2.49
C ARG A 116 7.98 19.11 -2.11
N ASN A 117 7.84 19.48 -0.84
CA ASN A 117 6.63 20.04 -0.22
C ASN A 117 6.43 21.52 -0.56
#